data_AF-G5LRC5-F1
#
_entry.id   AF-G5LRC5-F1
#
_cell.length_a   1.000
_cell.length_b   1.000
_cell.length_c   1.000
_cell.angle_alpha   90.00
_cell.angle_beta   90.00
_cell.angle_gamma   90.00
#
_symmetry.space_group_name_H-M   'P 1'
#
loop_
_entity.id
_entity.type
_entity.pdbx_description
1 polymer ?
#
loop_
_entity_poly.entity_id
_entity_poly.type
_entity_poly.pdbx_seq_one_letter_code
_entity_poly.pdbx_strand_id
1 'polypeptide(L)' 'MLILTLLITQFACADNLTFHGKLINPPACTINNGETLEVSFGSVIIDNIDDGVNYLTEIPLTASIT' A
#
# COMPACT_ATOMS: atom_id res chain seq x y z
N MET A 1 -51.37 -30.59 5.38
CA MET A 1 -50.27 -30.51 4.40
C MET A 1 -49.21 -29.45 4.76
N LEU A 2 -49.55 -28.38 5.49
CA LEU A 2 -48.61 -27.35 5.95
C LEU A 2 -47.53 -27.85 6.95
N ILE A 3 -47.84 -28.91 7.70
CA ILE A 3 -46.92 -29.49 8.70
C ILE A 3 -45.79 -30.32 8.05
N LEU A 4 -46.05 -30.91 6.87
CA LEU A 4 -45.05 -31.75 6.19
C LEU A 4 -43.94 -30.91 5.54
N THR A 5 -44.23 -29.66 5.16
CA THR A 5 -43.27 -28.73 4.55
C THR A 5 -42.30 -28.11 5.56
N LEU A 6 -42.66 -28.07 6.85
CA LEU A 6 -41.80 -27.51 7.91
C LEU A 6 -40.65 -28.46 8.31
N LEU A 7 -40.81 -29.77 8.06
CA LEU A 7 -39.79 -30.77 8.38
C LEU A 7 -38.62 -30.84 7.37
N ILE A 8 -38.72 -30.12 6.24
CA ILE A 8 -37.78 -30.26 5.11
C ILE A 8 -36.83 -29.08 4.98
N THR A 9 -36.77 -28.15 5.95
CA THR A 9 -35.76 -27.08 5.93
C THR A 9 -34.38 -27.66 6.21
N GLN A 10 -33.67 -27.99 5.12
CA GLN A 10 -32.28 -28.40 5.14
C GLN A 10 -31.44 -27.16 5.50
N PHE A 11 -30.86 -27.16 6.71
CA PHE A 11 -29.82 -26.21 7.06
C PHE A 11 -28.58 -26.57 6.24
N ALA A 12 -28.29 -25.80 5.19
CA ALA A 12 -26.99 -25.88 4.54
C ALA A 12 -25.94 -25.35 5.53
N CYS A 13 -25.17 -26.25 6.14
CA CYS A 13 -23.92 -25.83 6.79
C CYS A 13 -22.96 -25.40 5.69
N ALA A 14 -22.31 -24.26 5.88
CA ALA A 14 -21.19 -23.89 5.02
C ALA A 14 -20.09 -24.92 5.25
N ASP A 15 -19.73 -25.66 4.19
CA ASP A 15 -18.59 -26.56 4.22
C ASP A 15 -17.29 -25.78 4.49
N ASN A 16 -16.31 -26.47 5.08
CA ASN A 16 -15.00 -25.87 5.35
C ASN A 16 -14.30 -25.47 4.05
N LEU A 17 -14.05 -24.18 3.89
CA LEU A 17 -13.25 -23.64 2.79
C LEU A 17 -11.77 -23.73 3.15
N THR A 18 -11.00 -24.52 2.39
CA THR A 18 -9.55 -24.61 2.55
C THR A 18 -8.87 -23.82 1.43
N PHE A 19 -8.09 -22.81 1.79
CA PHE A 19 -7.27 -22.07 0.86
C PHE A 19 -5.89 -22.73 0.76
N HIS A 20 -5.53 -23.14 -0.45
CA HIS A 20 -4.18 -23.57 -0.79
C HIS A 20 -3.56 -22.53 -1.71
N GLY A 21 -2.28 -22.23 -1.47
CA GLY A 21 -1.57 -21.27 -2.29
C GLY A 21 -0.11 -21.16 -1.88
N LYS A 22 0.64 -20.45 -2.71
CA LYS A 22 2.01 -20.05 -2.41
C LYS A 22 1.99 -18.58 -2.05
N LEU A 23 2.60 -18.23 -0.91
CA LEU A 23 2.89 -16.83 -0.61
C LEU A 23 3.95 -16.34 -1.60
N ILE A 24 3.57 -15.38 -2.45
CA ILE A 24 4.48 -14.72 -3.38
C ILE A 24 4.87 -13.39 -2.77
N ASN A 25 6.15 -13.23 -2.45
CA ASN A 25 6.66 -11.92 -2.04
C ASN A 25 6.49 -10.92 -3.20
N PRO A 26 6.12 -9.67 -2.90
CA PRO A 26 6.12 -8.62 -3.91
C PRO A 26 7.54 -8.49 -4.51
N PRO A 27 7.66 -8.08 -5.78
CA PRO A 27 8.97 -7.88 -6.38
C PRO A 27 9.72 -6.78 -5.64
N ALA A 28 11.05 -6.87 -5.63
CA ALA A 28 11.87 -5.86 -4.98
C ALA A 28 11.73 -4.52 -5.74
N CYS A 29 11.78 -3.42 -5.00
CA CYS A 29 11.78 -2.09 -5.59
C CYS A 29 13.02 -1.34 -5.12
N THR A 30 13.69 -0.70 -6.07
CA THR A 30 14.84 0.15 -5.82
C THR A 30 14.45 1.60 -6.11
N ILE A 31 14.60 2.45 -5.09
CA ILE A 31 14.37 3.89 -5.21
C ILE A 31 15.53 4.50 -5.98
N ASN A 32 15.21 5.34 -6.97
CA ASN A 32 16.16 6.09 -7.77
C ASN A 32 17.30 5.22 -8.36
N ASN A 33 16.97 3.99 -8.78
CA ASN A 33 17.94 2.99 -9.26
C ASN A 33 19.10 2.68 -8.29
N GLY A 34 18.96 3.02 -7.00
CA GLY A 34 20.00 2.86 -5.99
C GLY A 34 21.02 3.99 -5.97
N GLU A 35 20.80 5.03 -6.79
CA GLU A 35 21.66 6.20 -6.88
C GLU A 35 21.31 7.24 -5.82
N THR A 36 22.32 7.97 -5.35
CA THR A 36 22.13 9.10 -4.44
C THR A 36 21.46 10.25 -5.18
N LEU A 37 20.36 10.75 -4.62
CA LEU A 37 19.69 11.94 -5.12
C LEU A 37 20.16 13.16 -4.32
N GLU A 38 20.90 14.05 -4.98
CA GLU A 38 21.38 15.30 -4.38
C GLU A 38 20.34 16.41 -4.59
N VAL A 39 19.92 17.06 -3.50
CA VAL A 39 18.91 18.13 -3.52
C VAL A 39 19.54 19.41 -2.97
N SER A 40 19.54 20.46 -3.80
CA SER A 40 20.05 21.78 -3.43
C SER A 40 18.90 22.71 -3.07
N PHE A 41 18.97 23.29 -1.87
CA PHE A 41 18.01 24.29 -1.37
C PHE A 41 18.41 25.74 -1.73
N GLY A 42 19.51 25.92 -2.46
CA GLY A 42 20.01 27.24 -2.85
C GLY A 42 20.43 28.10 -1.64
N SER A 43 20.16 29.41 -1.73
CA SER A 43 20.47 30.36 -0.65
C SER A 43 19.32 30.46 0.34
N VAL A 44 19.58 30.04 1.58
CA VAL A 44 18.62 30.10 2.68
C VAL A 44 18.84 31.37 3.50
N ILE A 45 17.78 32.14 3.73
CA ILE A 45 17.78 33.35 4.57
C ILE A 45 17.06 32.99 5.87
N ILE A 46 17.73 33.22 7.01
CA ILE A 46 17.26 32.79 8.33
C ILE A 46 15.87 33.35 8.65
N ASP A 47 15.63 34.62 8.33
CA ASP A 47 14.37 35.32 8.57
C ASP A 47 13.19 34.78 7.73
N ASN A 48 13.44 33.91 6.75
CA ASN A 48 12.40 33.28 5.93
C ASN A 48 12.16 31.81 6.33
N ILE A 49 12.71 31.35 7.46
CA ILE A 49 12.52 29.97 7.96
C ILE A 49 11.35 29.87 8.95
N ASP A 50 10.81 31.01 9.40
CA ASP A 50 9.89 31.12 10.54
C ASP A 50 8.65 30.22 10.48
N ASP A 51 8.15 29.92 9.28
CA ASP A 51 6.96 29.11 9.03
C ASP A 51 7.26 27.69 8.52
N GLY A 52 8.52 27.38 8.24
CA GLY A 52 8.97 26.09 7.70
C GLY A 52 8.47 25.74 6.29
N VAL A 53 7.83 26.66 5.56
CA VAL A 53 7.25 26.36 4.23
C VAL A 53 8.03 26.95 3.06
N ASN A 54 8.81 28.02 3.27
CA ASN A 54 9.46 28.76 2.18
C ASN A 54 10.51 27.97 1.36
N TYR A 55 10.97 26.83 1.86
CA TYR A 55 12.01 26.01 1.22
C TYR A 55 11.55 24.58 0.91
N LEU A 56 10.23 24.33 0.93
CA LEU A 56 9.68 23.05 0.47
C LEU A 56 10.00 22.84 -1.00
N THR A 57 10.68 21.73 -1.30
CA THR A 57 11.14 21.38 -2.64
C THR A 57 10.50 20.05 -3.03
N GLU A 58 9.83 20.02 -4.19
CA GLU A 58 9.34 18.78 -4.76
C GLU A 58 10.52 17.96 -5.32
N ILE A 59 10.63 16.71 -4.89
CA ILE A 59 11.75 15.84 -5.25
C ILE A 59 11.25 14.79 -6.26
N PRO A 60 11.79 14.76 -7.50
CA PRO A 60 11.38 13.78 -8.50
C PRO A 60 12.01 12.42 -8.22
N LEU A 61 11.33 11.61 -7.40
CA LEU A 61 11.74 10.25 -7.08
C LEU A 61 11.21 9.26 -8.12
N THR A 62 12.04 8.28 -8.50
CA THR A 62 11.62 7.16 -9.35
C THR A 62 11.68 5.85 -8.56
N ALA A 63 10.76 4.94 -8.86
CA ALA A 63 10.70 3.61 -8.29
C ALA A 63 10.85 2.58 -9.41
N SER A 64 11.93 1.79 -9.35
CA SER A 64 12.23 0.77 -10.36
C SER A 64 12.05 -0.61 -9.75
N ILE A 65 11.29 -1.48 -10.44
CA ILE A 65 11.14 -2.88 -10.03
C ILE A 65 12.42 -3.62 -10.39
N THR A 66 13.00 -4.33 -9.43
CA THR A 66 14.26 -5.08 -9.55
C THR A 66 14.02 -6.58 -9.47
#